data_AF-A0A7T5JQN7-F1
#
_entry.id   AF-A0A7T5JQN7-F1
#
_cell.length_a   1.000
_cell.length_b   1.000
_cell.length_c   1.000
_cell.angle_alpha   90.00
_cell.angle_beta   90.00
_cell.angle_gamma   90.00
#
_symmetry.space_group_name_H-M   'P 1'
#
loop_
_entity.id
_entity.type
_entity.pdbx_description
1 polymer ?
#
loop_
_entity_poly.entity_id
_entity_poly.type
_entity_poly.pdbx_seq_one_letter_code
_entity_poly.pdbx_strand_id
1 'polypeptide(L)'
;MTKKRISKPNYKRAQNAAYELLKISNTRELPVKVKKLAKHFPNLKIKTYSWFAKKHGMTLSEVCEFANSDEGCCWYIKSKNRYVILYNDMVENAGRIRWTVAHELGHYILGHNESNNKTIIARSSLTDEEYDIFEKEANCFARTLLAPPNVLASLDFINPYFISELCLLSYEASCNVYKFISEGINRGIRYSSNHPIVTAFSNYIYREKNKKNCLKCNGTFVSKDAIYCPICGDDQIIKGIGEIMKYSGIEIDEIHRAIECPKCQNENVIGDYCQICGSYLVNKCTGFSDNGRFNRYQGPWHIDFEDSCGKYLDGDARFCTQCGSTSTFYEAGLLKSWETLKIEQVHCEMADEAAAAGAEFDPFADPFDGSNKKPLNISDEDLPF
;
A
#
# COMPACT_ATOMS: atom_id res chain seq x y z
N MET A 1 50.58 -7.70 23.06
CA MET A 1 49.81 -7.25 21.88
C MET A 1 48.47 -7.98 21.86
N THR A 2 47.44 -7.38 22.44
CA THR A 2 46.06 -7.89 22.36
C THR A 2 45.55 -7.68 20.95
N LYS A 3 45.28 -8.77 20.21
CA LYS A 3 44.63 -8.72 18.89
C LYS A 3 43.32 -7.95 19.03
N LYS A 4 43.26 -6.72 18.50
CA LYS A 4 42.04 -5.91 18.39
C LYS A 4 41.05 -6.75 17.56
N ARG A 5 40.00 -7.30 18.18
CA ARG A 5 38.95 -8.02 17.47
C ARG A 5 38.27 -7.02 16.54
N ILE A 6 38.49 -7.16 15.24
CA ILE A 6 37.74 -6.38 14.23
C ILE A 6 36.29 -6.87 14.33
N SER A 7 35.42 -6.02 14.88
CA SER A 7 33.98 -6.26 14.86
C SER A 7 33.50 -6.22 13.40
N LYS A 8 32.58 -7.11 13.02
CA LYS A 8 32.00 -7.14 11.68
C LYS A 8 30.49 -6.84 11.80
N PRO A 9 29.88 -6.22 10.77
CA PRO A 9 28.44 -5.98 10.79
C PRO A 9 27.64 -7.26 10.97
N ASN A 10 26.70 -7.26 11.91
CA ASN A 10 25.77 -8.33 12.17
C ASN A 10 24.49 -8.17 11.34
N TYR A 11 24.62 -8.39 10.03
CA TYR A 11 23.49 -8.29 9.09
C TYR A 11 22.32 -9.20 9.47
N LYS A 12 22.59 -10.37 10.06
CA LYS A 12 21.54 -11.31 10.48
C LYS A 12 20.69 -10.71 11.60
N ARG A 13 21.32 -10.05 12.58
CA ARG A 13 20.60 -9.32 13.64
C ARG A 13 19.75 -8.20 13.04
N ALA A 14 20.30 -7.40 12.12
CA ALA A 14 19.57 -6.33 11.46
C ALA A 14 18.35 -6.83 10.66
N GLN A 15 18.51 -7.91 9.88
CA GLN A 15 17.42 -8.53 9.14
C GLN A 15 16.33 -9.08 10.06
N ASN A 16 16.71 -9.81 11.10
CA ASN A 16 15.77 -10.38 12.05
C ASN A 16 14.99 -9.29 12.80
N ALA A 17 15.65 -8.21 13.20
CA ALA A 17 15.00 -7.08 13.84
C ALA A 17 13.93 -6.43 12.94
N ALA A 18 14.21 -6.30 11.64
CA ALA A 18 13.23 -5.80 10.69
C ALA A 18 12.02 -6.75 10.56
N TYR A 19 12.25 -8.06 10.45
CA TYR A 19 11.16 -9.04 10.37
C TYR A 19 10.30 -9.08 11.64
N GLU A 20 10.91 -9.03 12.82
CA GLU A 20 10.18 -8.97 14.08
C GLU A 20 9.35 -7.69 14.17
N LEU A 21 9.88 -6.53 13.73
CA LEU A 21 9.11 -5.30 13.68
C LEU A 21 7.88 -5.41 12.76
N LEU A 22 8.03 -5.98 11.56
CA LEU A 22 6.89 -6.22 10.65
C LEU A 22 5.85 -7.15 11.28
N LYS A 23 6.30 -8.15 12.05
CA LYS A 23 5.44 -9.11 12.73
C LYS A 23 4.66 -8.50 13.89
N ILE A 24 5.32 -7.79 14.81
CA ILE A 24 4.66 -7.19 15.99
C ILE A 24 3.72 -6.05 15.61
N SER A 25 4.00 -5.37 14.49
CA SER A 25 3.13 -4.32 13.95
C SER A 25 1.97 -4.85 13.10
N ASN A 26 1.86 -6.17 12.95
CA ASN A 26 0.89 -6.83 12.07
C ASN A 26 0.91 -6.25 10.64
N THR A 27 2.10 -5.89 10.14
CA THR A 27 2.25 -5.41 8.77
C THR A 27 2.16 -6.58 7.81
N ARG A 28 1.20 -6.54 6.88
CA ARG A 28 0.91 -7.64 5.92
C ARG A 28 0.97 -7.21 4.45
N GLU A 29 1.28 -5.94 4.19
CA GLU A 29 1.24 -5.35 2.86
C GLU A 29 2.40 -4.38 2.64
N LEU A 30 2.75 -4.17 1.38
CA LEU A 30 3.65 -3.10 0.94
C LEU A 30 2.82 -2.02 0.23
N PRO A 31 3.24 -0.74 0.28
CA PRO A 31 4.40 -0.22 1.01
C PRO A 31 4.20 -0.19 2.53
N VAL A 32 5.28 -0.45 3.29
CA VAL A 32 5.26 -0.37 4.76
C VAL A 32 5.06 1.07 5.22
N LYS A 33 4.08 1.30 6.10
CA LYS A 33 3.77 2.61 6.69
C LYS A 33 4.70 2.92 7.87
N VAL A 34 5.94 3.34 7.59
CA VAL A 34 7.04 3.46 8.57
C VAL A 34 6.66 4.31 9.79
N LYS A 35 5.99 5.45 9.59
CA LYS A 35 5.53 6.32 10.70
C LYS A 35 4.54 5.62 11.64
N LYS A 36 3.69 4.73 11.11
CA LYS A 36 2.75 3.94 11.93
C LYS A 36 3.49 2.91 12.81
N LEU A 37 4.63 2.39 12.36
CA LEU A 37 5.44 1.47 13.16
C LEU A 37 5.93 2.13 14.45
N ALA A 38 6.36 3.40 14.38
CA ALA A 38 6.84 4.15 15.54
C ALA A 38 5.78 4.30 16.65
N LYS A 39 4.48 4.20 16.33
CA LYS A 39 3.40 4.28 17.33
C LYS A 39 3.44 3.12 18.34
N HIS A 40 4.10 2.00 18.04
CA HIS A 40 4.32 0.88 18.97
C HIS A 40 5.33 1.19 20.08
N PHE A 41 6.07 2.30 19.96
CA PHE A 41 7.16 2.66 20.85
C PHE A 41 6.83 3.96 21.58
N PRO A 42 6.35 3.91 22.83
CA PRO A 42 5.93 5.10 23.58
C PRO A 42 7.04 6.15 23.75
N ASN A 43 8.30 5.69 23.82
CA ASN A 43 9.46 6.55 23.98
C ASN A 43 10.02 7.10 22.65
N LEU A 44 9.47 6.74 21.49
CA LEU A 44 9.92 7.20 20.18
C LEU A 44 8.94 8.20 19.56
N LYS A 45 9.46 9.24 18.92
CA LYS A 45 8.69 10.13 18.03
C LYS A 45 9.45 10.35 16.73
N ILE A 46 8.72 10.51 15.63
CA ILE A 46 9.26 10.90 14.33
C ILE A 46 8.76 12.32 14.03
N LYS A 47 9.66 13.22 13.68
CA LYS A 47 9.39 14.64 13.37
C LYS A 47 10.23 15.12 12.21
N THR A 48 9.78 16.18 11.57
CA THR A 48 10.49 16.80 10.44
C THR A 48 11.51 17.82 10.92
N TYR A 49 12.48 18.13 10.06
CA TYR A 49 13.41 19.24 10.27
C TYR A 49 12.66 20.57 10.30
N SER A 50 11.70 20.80 9.39
CA SER A 50 10.88 22.01 9.42
C SER A 50 10.12 22.19 10.74
N TRP A 51 9.57 21.10 11.30
CA TRP A 51 8.91 21.15 12.61
C TRP A 51 9.89 21.51 13.73
N PHE A 52 11.08 20.91 13.69
CA PHE A 52 12.12 21.14 14.71
C PHE A 52 12.64 22.58 14.64
N ALA A 53 12.93 23.07 13.43
CA ALA A 53 13.31 24.44 13.12
C ALA A 53 12.31 25.44 13.71
N LYS A 54 11.01 25.29 13.36
CA LYS A 54 9.94 26.14 13.87
C LYS A 54 9.83 26.11 15.39
N LYS A 55 9.93 24.93 16.00
CA LYS A 55 9.78 24.76 17.44
C LYS A 55 10.93 25.39 18.24
N HIS A 56 12.12 25.41 17.67
CA HIS A 56 13.34 25.89 18.34
C HIS A 56 13.82 27.26 17.85
N GLY A 57 13.10 27.90 16.91
CA GLY A 57 13.50 29.19 16.34
C GLY A 57 14.79 29.10 15.52
N MET A 58 15.05 27.94 14.90
CA MET A 58 16.23 27.67 14.09
C MET A 58 15.89 27.74 12.61
N THR A 59 16.87 28.10 11.78
CA THR A 59 16.86 27.89 10.33
C THR A 59 17.09 26.42 9.99
N LEU A 60 16.73 25.99 8.77
CA LEU A 60 17.01 24.62 8.32
C LEU A 60 18.52 24.30 8.33
N SER A 61 19.38 25.26 7.99
CA SER A 61 20.84 25.09 8.04
C SER A 61 21.32 24.75 9.44
N GLU A 62 20.84 25.48 10.46
CA GLU A 62 21.19 25.22 11.85
C GLU A 62 20.65 23.85 12.32
N VAL A 63 19.51 23.39 11.79
CA VAL A 63 19.01 22.04 12.07
C VAL A 63 19.91 20.97 11.44
N CYS A 64 20.38 21.16 10.21
CA CYS A 64 21.36 20.26 9.57
C CYS A 64 22.67 20.20 10.37
N GLU A 65 23.17 21.35 10.85
CA GLU A 65 24.36 21.42 11.71
C GLU A 65 24.14 20.71 13.04
N PHE A 66 22.99 20.92 13.68
CA PHE A 66 22.61 20.22 14.92
C PHE A 66 22.53 18.70 14.72
N ALA A 67 21.91 18.26 13.64
CA ALA A 67 21.77 16.85 13.29
C ALA A 67 23.06 16.22 12.77
N ASN A 68 24.03 17.06 12.35
CA ASN A 68 25.23 16.67 11.62
C ASN A 68 24.90 15.82 10.37
N SER A 69 23.79 16.15 9.72
CA SER A 69 23.21 15.40 8.59
C SER A 69 22.18 16.24 7.86
N ASP A 70 22.29 16.28 6.53
CA ASP A 70 21.34 16.96 5.65
C ASP A 70 20.06 16.15 5.40
N GLU A 71 20.01 14.89 5.84
CA GLU A 71 18.87 14.00 5.57
C GLU A 71 18.07 13.63 6.81
N GLY A 72 18.74 13.26 7.90
CA GLY A 72 18.06 12.78 9.09
C GLY A 72 19.02 12.34 10.19
N CYS A 73 18.47 12.17 11.39
CA CYS A 73 19.18 11.65 12.54
C CYS A 73 18.23 11.03 13.57
N CYS A 74 18.74 10.04 14.31
CA CYS A 74 18.11 9.52 15.51
C CYS A 74 18.71 10.18 16.76
N TRP A 75 17.94 11.06 17.41
CA TRP A 75 18.33 11.76 18.63
C TRP A 75 17.75 11.10 19.89
N TYR A 76 18.64 10.62 20.75
CA TYR A 76 18.33 10.08 22.08
C TYR A 76 18.50 11.13 23.19
N ILE A 77 17.41 11.50 23.84
CA ILE A 77 17.35 12.43 24.98
C ILE A 77 17.42 11.61 26.28
N LYS A 78 18.66 11.36 26.75
CA LYS A 78 18.95 10.55 27.95
C LYS A 78 18.15 10.94 29.19
N SER A 79 18.06 12.23 29.49
CA SER A 79 17.37 12.73 30.70
C SER A 79 15.88 12.42 30.74
N LYS A 80 15.27 12.13 29.59
CA LYS A 80 13.85 11.82 29.46
C LYS A 80 13.60 10.37 29.03
N ASN A 81 14.67 9.59 28.80
CA ASN A 81 14.60 8.29 28.13
C ASN A 81 13.72 8.33 26.87
N ARG A 82 13.96 9.31 25.99
CA ARG A 82 13.12 9.55 24.80
C ARG A 82 13.96 9.63 23.54
N TYR A 83 13.45 9.07 22.47
CA TYR A 83 14.02 9.11 21.13
C TYR A 83 13.19 10.01 20.22
N VAL A 84 13.87 10.78 19.39
CA VAL A 84 13.30 11.58 18.33
C VAL A 84 14.07 11.30 17.05
N ILE A 85 13.41 10.66 16.08
CA ILE A 85 13.90 10.61 14.71
C ILE A 85 13.52 11.93 14.04
N LEU A 86 14.52 12.64 13.55
CA LEU A 86 14.37 13.84 12.73
C LEU A 86 14.72 13.49 11.30
N TYR A 87 13.97 14.01 10.33
CA TYR A 87 14.28 13.87 8.92
C TYR A 87 14.01 15.16 8.16
N ASN A 88 14.79 15.40 7.12
CA ASN A 88 14.65 16.55 6.25
C ASN A 88 13.50 16.33 5.27
N ASP A 89 12.40 17.02 5.52
CA ASP A 89 11.18 17.02 4.72
C ASP A 89 11.29 17.86 3.44
N MET A 90 12.39 18.59 3.25
CA MET A 90 12.66 19.36 2.02
C MET A 90 13.35 18.53 0.93
N VAL A 91 13.70 17.27 1.20
CA VAL A 91 14.27 16.36 0.18
C VAL A 91 13.18 16.04 -0.85
N GLU A 92 13.41 16.42 -2.11
CA GLU A 92 12.40 16.28 -3.18
C GLU A 92 11.95 14.83 -3.42
N ASN A 93 12.84 13.86 -3.21
CA ASN A 93 12.53 12.46 -3.44
C ASN A 93 11.89 11.81 -2.19
N ALA A 94 10.57 11.61 -2.23
CA ALA A 94 9.81 10.95 -1.17
C ALA A 94 10.34 9.54 -0.81
N GLY A 95 10.81 8.77 -1.81
CA GLY A 95 11.42 7.46 -1.60
C GLY A 95 12.72 7.53 -0.80
N ARG A 96 13.51 8.60 -0.98
CA ARG A 96 14.73 8.89 -0.20
C ARG A 96 14.38 9.26 1.23
N ILE A 97 13.41 10.16 1.45
CA ILE A 97 12.89 10.46 2.79
C ILE A 97 12.48 9.17 3.52
N ARG A 98 11.71 8.32 2.83
CA ARG A 98 11.23 7.06 3.40
C ARG A 98 12.37 6.12 3.77
N TRP A 99 13.41 6.03 2.94
CA TRP A 99 14.63 5.29 3.25
C TRP A 99 15.33 5.84 4.49
N THR A 100 15.55 7.16 4.55
CA THR A 100 16.20 7.84 5.68
C THR A 100 15.45 7.58 6.99
N VAL A 101 14.12 7.75 7.01
CA VAL A 101 13.33 7.48 8.22
C VAL A 101 13.44 6.01 8.67
N ALA A 102 13.44 5.06 7.74
CA ALA A 102 13.60 3.64 8.06
C ALA A 102 15.02 3.30 8.53
N HIS A 103 16.04 3.97 7.99
CA HIS A 103 17.42 3.86 8.40
C HIS A 103 17.60 4.34 9.85
N GLU A 104 17.08 5.52 10.19
CA GLU A 104 17.10 6.04 11.57
C GLU A 104 16.30 5.17 12.54
N LEU A 105 15.18 4.59 12.08
CA LEU A 105 14.44 3.61 12.86
C LEU A 105 15.28 2.34 13.11
N GLY A 106 16.12 1.95 12.16
CA GLY A 106 17.10 0.88 12.34
C GLY A 106 18.09 1.16 13.46
N HIS A 107 18.63 2.39 13.52
CA HIS A 107 19.50 2.79 14.63
C HIS A 107 18.82 2.68 15.99
N TYR A 108 17.55 3.13 16.09
CA TYR A 108 16.75 3.00 17.31
C TYR A 108 16.52 1.54 17.69
N ILE A 109 16.00 0.71 16.77
CA ILE A 109 15.64 -0.69 17.05
C ILE A 109 16.89 -1.53 17.40
N LEU A 110 18.03 -1.25 16.78
CA LEU A 110 19.28 -1.95 17.03
C LEU A 110 20.05 -1.41 18.24
N GLY A 111 19.56 -0.35 18.89
CA GLY A 111 20.18 0.26 20.06
C GLY A 111 21.55 0.90 19.78
N HIS A 112 21.80 1.32 18.53
CA HIS A 112 23.09 1.93 18.16
C HIS A 112 23.38 3.20 18.96
N ASN A 113 22.33 3.93 19.36
CA ASN A 113 22.40 5.14 20.18
C ASN A 113 22.74 4.92 21.67
N GLU A 114 22.56 3.71 22.20
CA GLU A 114 22.78 3.41 23.63
C GLU A 114 24.22 2.98 23.93
N SER A 115 24.91 2.51 22.90
CA SER A 115 26.25 1.93 22.99
C SER A 115 27.34 2.92 23.40
N ASN A 116 27.08 4.24 23.31
CA ASN A 116 28.04 5.28 23.65
C ASN A 116 27.39 6.45 24.39
N ASN A 117 28.18 7.10 25.24
CA ASN A 117 27.68 8.03 26.24
C ASN A 117 27.09 9.38 25.71
N LYS A 118 26.76 9.51 24.43
CA LYS A 118 26.23 10.74 23.80
C LYS A 118 24.92 10.52 23.03
N THR A 119 24.16 11.61 22.88
CA THR A 119 22.72 11.67 22.61
C THR A 119 22.33 11.65 21.13
N ILE A 120 23.14 12.17 20.23
CA ILE A 120 22.96 12.04 18.77
C ILE A 120 24.06 11.07 18.32
N ILE A 121 23.87 10.28 17.26
CA ILE A 121 24.97 9.48 16.67
C ILE A 121 26.02 10.48 16.16
N ALA A 122 26.88 10.93 17.06
CA ALA A 122 27.89 11.93 16.80
C ALA A 122 29.13 11.15 16.38
N ARG A 123 29.55 11.41 15.12
CA ARG A 123 30.82 11.02 14.48
C ARG A 123 32.09 11.29 15.31
N SER A 124 32.01 11.83 16.53
CA SER A 124 33.13 12.31 17.32
C SER A 124 33.60 11.37 18.44
N SER A 125 32.94 10.23 18.67
CA SER A 125 33.28 9.31 19.80
C SER A 125 33.42 7.84 19.41
N LEU A 126 32.89 7.44 18.25
CA LEU A 126 33.09 6.11 17.66
C LEU A 126 34.41 6.12 16.88
N THR A 127 35.07 4.97 16.78
CA THR A 127 36.06 4.84 15.70
C THR A 127 35.33 4.81 14.36
N ASP A 128 35.97 5.26 13.28
CA ASP A 128 35.39 5.23 11.95
C ASP A 128 34.89 3.82 11.58
N GLU A 129 35.55 2.77 12.09
CA GLU A 129 35.13 1.38 11.87
C GLU A 129 33.87 0.98 12.64
N GLU A 130 33.67 1.44 13.88
CA GLU A 130 32.45 1.13 14.63
C GLU A 130 31.23 1.86 14.06
N TYR A 131 31.44 3.10 13.62
CA TYR A 131 30.42 3.87 12.93
C TYR A 131 29.99 3.20 11.62
N ASP A 132 30.97 2.80 10.78
CA ASP A 132 30.72 2.08 9.54
C ASP A 132 29.94 0.76 9.76
N ILE A 133 30.17 0.07 10.87
CA ILE A 133 29.40 -1.13 11.23
C ILE A 133 27.93 -0.79 11.49
N PHE A 134 27.65 0.21 12.31
CA PHE A 134 26.27 0.60 12.65
C PHE A 134 25.50 1.11 11.44
N GLU A 135 26.15 1.88 10.57
CA GLU A 135 25.58 2.36 9.30
C GLU A 135 25.23 1.21 8.36
N LYS A 136 26.11 0.20 8.24
CA LYS A 136 25.85 -1.02 7.45
C LYS A 136 24.69 -1.85 8.00
N GLU A 137 24.60 -1.97 9.32
CA GLU A 137 23.50 -2.65 10.00
C GLU A 137 22.18 -1.90 9.82
N ALA A 138 22.16 -0.57 9.98
CA ALA A 138 20.98 0.28 9.78
C ALA A 138 20.48 0.23 8.32
N ASN A 139 21.38 0.29 7.34
CA ASN A 139 21.03 0.11 5.92
C ASN A 139 20.46 -1.29 5.64
N CYS A 140 21.02 -2.33 6.26
CA CYS A 140 20.50 -3.69 6.14
C CYS A 140 19.09 -3.82 6.72
N PHE A 141 18.85 -3.20 7.88
CA PHE A 141 17.54 -3.10 8.52
C PHE A 141 16.54 -2.37 7.60
N ALA A 142 16.87 -1.16 7.13
CA ALA A 142 16.00 -0.35 6.28
C ALA A 142 15.59 -1.09 5.00
N ARG A 143 16.55 -1.69 4.29
CA ARG A 143 16.27 -2.53 3.11
C ARG A 143 15.28 -3.65 3.44
N THR A 144 15.52 -4.37 4.53
CA THR A 144 14.70 -5.54 4.91
C THR A 144 13.31 -5.14 5.37
N LEU A 145 13.19 -3.99 6.04
CA LEU A 145 11.92 -3.45 6.49
C LEU A 145 11.07 -2.96 5.31
N LEU A 146 11.66 -2.17 4.40
CA LEU A 146 10.92 -1.51 3.33
C LEU A 146 10.67 -2.42 2.12
N ALA A 147 11.60 -3.34 1.84
CA ALA A 147 11.59 -4.23 0.69
C ALA A 147 12.02 -5.65 1.11
N PRO A 148 11.17 -6.39 1.87
CA PRO A 148 11.55 -7.67 2.46
C PRO A 148 11.96 -8.70 1.40
N PRO A 149 13.24 -9.17 1.38
CA PRO A 149 13.75 -10.01 0.28
C PRO A 149 12.96 -11.29 0.03
N ASN A 150 12.52 -11.99 1.09
CA ASN A 150 11.72 -13.21 0.92
C ASN A 150 10.32 -12.93 0.32
N VAL A 151 9.71 -11.77 0.64
CA VAL A 151 8.42 -11.38 0.06
C VAL A 151 8.61 -11.05 -1.43
N LEU A 152 9.59 -10.21 -1.75
CA LEU A 152 9.88 -9.82 -3.14
C LEU A 152 10.28 -11.01 -4.01
N ALA A 153 11.13 -11.90 -3.51
CA ALA A 153 11.53 -13.11 -4.25
C ALA A 153 10.37 -14.11 -4.45
N SER A 154 9.26 -13.96 -3.72
CA SER A 154 8.04 -14.75 -3.93
C SER A 154 7.11 -14.17 -4.99
N LEU A 155 7.42 -12.96 -5.50
CA LEU A 155 6.72 -12.36 -6.64
C LEU A 155 7.43 -12.84 -7.92
N ASP A 156 6.71 -13.53 -8.81
CA ASP A 156 7.28 -14.21 -9.99
C ASP A 156 8.01 -13.27 -10.95
N PHE A 157 7.79 -11.97 -10.82
CA PHE A 157 8.42 -10.93 -11.62
C PHE A 157 8.83 -9.76 -10.73
N ILE A 158 10.13 -9.50 -10.63
CA ILE A 158 10.67 -8.31 -9.98
C ILE A 158 11.69 -7.62 -10.90
N ASN A 159 11.61 -6.30 -10.95
CA ASN A 159 12.61 -5.43 -11.56
C ASN A 159 12.64 -4.11 -10.78
N PRO A 160 13.64 -3.23 -11.00
CA PRO A 160 13.75 -1.98 -10.25
C PRO A 160 12.51 -1.08 -10.32
N TYR A 161 11.84 -0.94 -11.48
CA TYR A 161 10.62 -0.16 -11.60
C TYR A 161 9.49 -0.74 -10.76
N PHE A 162 9.29 -2.06 -10.85
CA PHE A 162 8.26 -2.75 -10.08
C PHE A 162 8.51 -2.63 -8.56
N ILE A 163 9.76 -2.75 -8.11
CA ILE A 163 10.12 -2.56 -6.70
C ILE A 163 9.90 -1.11 -6.26
N SER A 164 10.21 -0.13 -7.12
CA SER A 164 10.02 1.30 -6.85
C SER A 164 8.56 1.60 -6.56
N GLU A 165 7.66 1.16 -7.44
CA GLU A 165 6.21 1.32 -7.31
C GLU A 165 5.66 0.57 -6.09
N LEU A 166 6.02 -0.71 -5.96
CA LEU A 166 5.48 -1.59 -4.92
C LEU A 166 5.88 -1.17 -3.50
N CYS A 167 7.13 -0.73 -3.33
CA CYS A 167 7.72 -0.43 -2.03
C CYS A 167 7.78 1.07 -1.74
N LEU A 168 7.38 1.95 -2.68
CA LEU A 168 7.56 3.40 -2.64
C LEU A 168 9.00 3.79 -2.27
N LEU A 169 9.93 3.30 -3.08
CA LEU A 169 11.36 3.59 -2.96
C LEU A 169 11.81 4.51 -4.10
N SER A 170 12.97 5.15 -3.95
CA SER A 170 13.62 5.76 -5.11
C SER A 170 14.02 4.67 -6.12
N TYR A 171 14.11 5.02 -7.40
CA TYR A 171 14.56 4.09 -8.43
C TYR A 171 15.97 3.55 -8.11
N GLU A 172 16.87 4.40 -7.60
CA GLU A 172 18.21 4.00 -7.16
C GLU A 172 18.18 2.97 -6.02
N ALA A 173 17.38 3.22 -4.97
CA ALA A 173 17.23 2.26 -3.87
C ALA A 173 16.64 0.92 -4.38
N SER A 174 15.73 0.98 -5.34
CA SER A 174 15.12 -0.19 -5.97
C SER A 174 16.13 -1.00 -6.80
N CYS A 175 17.04 -0.33 -7.54
CA CYS A 175 18.17 -0.97 -8.19
C CYS A 175 19.08 -1.70 -7.19
N ASN A 176 19.37 -1.08 -6.05
CA ASN A 176 20.19 -1.68 -5.00
C ASN A 176 19.51 -2.89 -4.34
N VAL A 177 18.20 -2.82 -4.09
CA VAL A 177 17.39 -3.96 -3.60
C VAL A 177 17.41 -5.10 -4.61
N TYR A 178 17.12 -4.82 -5.88
CA TYR A 178 17.11 -5.82 -6.95
C TYR A 178 18.47 -6.50 -7.07
N LYS A 179 19.56 -5.71 -7.12
CA LYS A 179 20.93 -6.23 -7.17
C LYS A 179 21.24 -7.12 -5.96
N PHE A 180 20.85 -6.72 -4.76
CA PHE A 180 21.05 -7.53 -3.55
C PHE A 180 20.34 -8.90 -3.65
N ILE A 181 19.09 -8.93 -4.10
CA ILE A 181 18.32 -10.17 -4.26
C ILE A 181 18.97 -11.05 -5.33
N SER A 182 19.22 -10.49 -6.52
CA SER A 182 19.78 -11.21 -7.67
C SER A 182 21.18 -11.75 -7.40
N GLU A 183 22.08 -10.96 -6.80
CA GLU A 183 23.40 -11.45 -6.39
C GLU A 183 23.30 -12.52 -5.30
N GLY A 184 22.35 -12.40 -4.38
CA GLY A 184 22.07 -13.43 -3.39
C GLY A 184 21.72 -14.77 -4.04
N ILE A 185 20.80 -14.76 -5.02
CA ILE A 185 20.41 -15.95 -5.79
C ILE A 185 21.62 -16.54 -6.52
N ASN A 186 22.41 -15.70 -7.20
CA ASN A 186 23.61 -16.12 -7.91
C ASN A 186 24.68 -16.73 -6.98
N ARG A 187 24.68 -16.34 -5.70
CA ARG A 187 25.54 -16.91 -4.65
C ARG A 187 24.92 -18.11 -3.93
N GLY A 188 23.77 -18.61 -4.39
CA GLY A 188 23.10 -19.79 -3.85
C GLY A 188 22.18 -19.52 -2.65
N ILE A 189 21.87 -18.25 -2.33
CA ILE A 189 20.87 -17.93 -1.32
C ILE A 189 19.49 -18.35 -1.84
N ARG A 190 18.78 -19.15 -1.05
CA ARG A 190 17.41 -19.57 -1.34
C ARG A 190 16.45 -18.78 -0.47
N TYR A 191 15.67 -17.91 -1.10
CA TYR A 191 14.54 -17.24 -0.45
C TYR A 191 13.39 -18.25 -0.32
N SER A 192 13.04 -18.63 0.90
CA SER A 192 12.12 -19.73 1.15
C SER A 192 10.67 -19.26 1.12
N SER A 193 9.82 -19.96 0.36
CA SER A 193 8.36 -19.81 0.41
C SER A 193 7.78 -20.13 1.79
N ASN A 194 8.51 -20.89 2.62
CA ASN A 194 8.13 -21.24 3.99
C ASN A 194 8.67 -20.25 5.03
N HIS A 195 9.34 -19.17 4.61
CA HIS A 195 9.82 -18.16 5.55
C HIS A 195 8.62 -17.53 6.28
N PRO A 196 8.66 -17.32 7.61
CA PRO A 196 7.51 -16.80 8.37
C PRO A 196 6.94 -15.47 7.82
N ILE A 197 7.81 -14.61 7.28
CA ILE A 197 7.38 -13.36 6.62
C ILE A 197 6.57 -13.61 5.33
N VAL A 198 6.84 -14.69 4.60
CA VAL A 198 6.08 -15.05 3.39
C VAL A 198 4.70 -15.55 3.79
N THR A 199 4.60 -16.38 4.83
CA THR A 199 3.31 -16.79 5.40
C THR A 199 2.50 -15.59 5.85
N ALA A 200 3.15 -14.64 6.55
CA ALA A 200 2.56 -13.37 6.95
C ALA A 200 2.01 -12.55 5.77
N PHE A 201 2.73 -12.53 4.64
CA PHE A 201 2.35 -11.75 3.45
C PHE A 201 1.59 -12.59 2.41
N SER A 202 1.10 -13.79 2.76
CA SER A 202 0.54 -14.75 1.78
C SER A 202 -0.63 -14.17 0.96
N ASN A 203 -1.61 -13.53 1.61
CA ASN A 203 -2.72 -12.88 0.93
C ASN A 203 -2.27 -11.73 0.01
N TYR A 204 -1.29 -10.95 0.47
CA TYR A 204 -0.71 -9.87 -0.32
C TYR A 204 0.03 -10.41 -1.56
N ILE A 205 0.89 -11.41 -1.38
CA ILE A 205 1.62 -12.08 -2.47
C ILE A 205 0.64 -12.69 -3.46
N TYR A 206 -0.40 -13.38 -3.00
CA TYR A 206 -1.45 -13.93 -3.87
C TYR A 206 -2.12 -12.83 -4.70
N ARG A 207 -2.52 -11.73 -4.07
CA ARG A 207 -3.13 -10.60 -4.78
C ARG A 207 -2.19 -10.01 -5.82
N GLU A 208 -0.95 -9.71 -5.47
CA GLU A 208 0.00 -9.10 -6.41
C GLU A 208 0.37 -10.05 -7.55
N LYS A 209 0.44 -11.37 -7.31
CA LYS A 209 0.67 -12.38 -8.36
C LYS A 209 -0.52 -12.52 -9.32
N ASN A 210 -1.73 -12.36 -8.84
CA ASN A 210 -2.95 -12.59 -9.63
C ASN A 210 -3.67 -11.30 -10.02
N LYS A 211 -3.07 -10.13 -9.77
CA LYS A 211 -3.59 -8.83 -10.18
C LYS A 211 -3.58 -8.69 -11.70
N LYS A 212 -4.70 -8.27 -12.26
CA LYS A 212 -4.97 -8.08 -13.68
C LYS A 212 -5.64 -6.73 -13.93
N ASN A 213 -5.30 -6.07 -15.04
CA ASN A 213 -5.92 -4.83 -15.51
C ASN A 213 -6.58 -5.07 -16.87
N CYS A 214 -7.79 -4.58 -17.08
CA CYS A 214 -8.47 -4.62 -18.37
C CYS A 214 -8.16 -3.35 -19.19
N LEU A 215 -7.79 -3.50 -20.45
CA LEU A 215 -7.45 -2.37 -21.34
C LEU A 215 -8.67 -1.58 -21.84
N LYS A 216 -9.87 -2.17 -21.80
CA LYS A 216 -11.11 -1.50 -22.23
C LYS A 216 -11.72 -0.64 -21.12
N CYS A 217 -11.95 -1.24 -19.94
CA CYS A 217 -12.60 -0.52 -18.84
C CYS A 217 -11.61 0.09 -17.83
N ASN A 218 -10.30 -0.18 -17.95
CA ASN A 218 -9.28 0.17 -16.95
C ASN A 218 -9.54 -0.44 -15.55
N GLY A 219 -10.43 -1.43 -15.46
CA GLY A 219 -10.73 -2.10 -14.20
C GLY A 219 -9.59 -3.02 -13.76
N THR A 220 -9.30 -2.99 -12.46
CA THR A 220 -8.31 -3.85 -11.81
C THR A 220 -9.02 -4.89 -10.97
N PHE A 221 -8.63 -6.15 -11.11
CA PHE A 221 -9.20 -7.26 -10.34
C PHE A 221 -8.15 -8.33 -10.08
N VAL A 222 -8.45 -9.25 -9.16
CA VAL A 222 -7.54 -10.34 -8.77
C VAL A 222 -8.15 -11.66 -9.22
N SER A 223 -7.50 -12.32 -10.17
CA SER A 223 -7.93 -13.66 -10.61
C SER A 223 -6.77 -14.40 -11.25
N LYS A 224 -6.53 -15.63 -10.79
CA LYS A 224 -5.50 -16.51 -11.34
C LYS A 224 -5.82 -16.87 -12.80
N ASP A 225 -7.04 -17.32 -13.04
CA ASP A 225 -7.42 -18.00 -14.29
C ASP A 225 -8.43 -17.21 -15.15
N ALA A 226 -8.68 -15.93 -14.84
CA ALA A 226 -9.55 -15.09 -15.68
C ALA A 226 -9.03 -14.93 -17.10
N ILE A 227 -9.92 -15.19 -18.07
CA ILE A 227 -9.79 -14.98 -19.51
C ILE A 227 -10.52 -13.69 -19.91
N TYR A 228 -11.65 -13.39 -19.26
CA TYR A 228 -12.48 -12.21 -19.51
C TYR A 228 -12.53 -11.29 -18.28
N CYS A 229 -12.70 -10.00 -18.52
CA CYS A 229 -12.82 -8.98 -17.49
C CYS A 229 -14.17 -9.13 -16.76
N PRO A 230 -14.19 -9.25 -15.42
CA PRO A 230 -15.44 -9.38 -14.67
C PRO A 230 -16.31 -8.11 -14.72
N ILE A 231 -15.76 -6.98 -15.17
CA ILE A 231 -16.41 -5.67 -15.14
C ILE A 231 -17.07 -5.32 -16.48
N CYS A 232 -16.40 -5.62 -17.61
CA CYS A 232 -16.89 -5.26 -18.95
C CYS A 232 -16.94 -6.41 -19.96
N GLY A 233 -16.56 -7.64 -19.56
CA GLY A 233 -16.62 -8.83 -20.40
C GLY A 233 -15.54 -8.91 -21.49
N ASP A 234 -14.61 -7.96 -21.55
CA ASP A 234 -13.55 -7.94 -22.57
C ASP A 234 -12.37 -8.85 -22.22
N ASP A 235 -11.69 -9.41 -23.21
CA ASP A 235 -10.57 -10.34 -23.06
C ASP A 235 -9.18 -9.66 -23.11
N GLN A 236 -9.12 -8.35 -23.39
CA GLN A 236 -7.87 -7.59 -23.39
C GLN A 236 -7.43 -7.28 -21.96
N ILE A 237 -6.81 -8.27 -21.33
CA ILE A 237 -6.39 -8.24 -19.92
C ILE A 237 -4.88 -8.42 -19.83
N ILE A 238 -4.24 -7.52 -19.10
CA ILE A 238 -2.80 -7.53 -18.86
C ILE A 238 -2.49 -7.71 -17.37
N LYS A 239 -1.23 -7.99 -17.06
CA LYS A 239 -0.73 -8.00 -15.69
C LYS A 239 -0.98 -6.62 -15.06
N GLY A 240 -1.65 -6.58 -13.91
CA GLY A 240 -1.95 -5.32 -13.24
C GLY A 240 -0.74 -4.78 -12.48
N ILE A 241 -0.50 -3.47 -12.61
CA ILE A 241 0.50 -2.70 -11.87
C ILE A 241 -0.23 -1.47 -11.30
N GLY A 242 0.12 -1.04 -10.08
CA GLY A 242 -0.38 0.20 -9.49
C GLY A 242 -1.71 0.08 -8.75
N GLU A 243 -2.37 1.23 -8.60
CA GLU A 243 -3.60 1.40 -7.82
C GLU A 243 -4.82 0.72 -8.46
N ILE A 244 -5.76 0.35 -7.59
CA ILE A 244 -6.92 -0.49 -7.95
C ILE A 244 -8.11 0.42 -8.24
N MET A 245 -8.59 0.43 -9.49
CA MET A 245 -9.94 0.93 -9.76
C MET A 245 -10.96 -0.09 -9.24
N LYS A 246 -11.44 0.12 -8.01
CA LYS A 246 -12.44 -0.75 -7.38
C LYS A 246 -13.83 -0.35 -7.86
N TYR A 247 -14.51 -1.28 -8.52
CA TYR A 247 -15.93 -1.15 -8.84
C TYR A 247 -16.75 -1.64 -7.65
N SER A 248 -17.93 -1.02 -7.43
CA SER A 248 -18.85 -1.48 -6.39
C SER A 248 -19.36 -2.88 -6.70
N GLY A 249 -19.50 -3.67 -5.63
CA GLY A 249 -20.05 -5.01 -5.62
C GLY A 249 -21.00 -5.21 -4.45
N ILE A 250 -21.67 -6.34 -4.45
CA ILE A 250 -22.59 -6.78 -3.40
C ILE A 250 -21.86 -7.78 -2.50
N GLU A 251 -21.96 -7.64 -1.18
CA GLU A 251 -21.37 -8.61 -0.27
C GLU A 251 -22.12 -9.95 -0.35
N ILE A 252 -21.37 -11.04 -0.51
CA ILE A 252 -21.90 -12.39 -0.70
C ILE A 252 -21.37 -13.36 0.36
N ASP A 253 -22.14 -14.40 0.64
CA ASP A 253 -21.78 -15.50 1.52
C ASP A 253 -20.97 -16.59 0.78
N GLU A 254 -20.62 -17.67 1.49
CA GLU A 254 -19.84 -18.79 0.95
C GLU A 254 -20.52 -19.53 -0.23
N ILE A 255 -21.83 -19.38 -0.39
CA ILE A 255 -22.61 -19.96 -1.50
C ILE A 255 -22.90 -18.94 -2.61
N HIS A 256 -22.18 -17.82 -2.62
CA HIS A 256 -22.28 -16.74 -3.62
C HIS A 256 -23.64 -16.03 -3.63
N ARG A 257 -24.30 -16.02 -2.48
CA ARG A 257 -25.58 -15.34 -2.27
C ARG A 257 -25.37 -14.03 -1.51
N ALA A 258 -26.07 -12.97 -1.90
CA ALA A 258 -26.04 -11.69 -1.23
C ALA A 258 -26.44 -11.82 0.25
N ILE A 259 -25.58 -11.33 1.16
CA ILE A 259 -25.83 -11.36 2.61
C ILE A 259 -27.00 -10.44 2.96
N GLU A 260 -27.05 -9.28 2.30
CA GLU A 260 -28.12 -8.29 2.41
C GLU A 260 -28.75 -8.08 1.03
N CYS A 261 -30.09 -7.96 0.97
CA CYS A 261 -30.75 -7.73 -0.30
C CYS A 261 -30.42 -6.33 -0.88
N PRO A 262 -29.74 -6.22 -2.04
CA PRO A 262 -29.31 -4.93 -2.58
C PRO A 262 -30.47 -4.03 -3.06
N LYS A 263 -31.69 -4.56 -3.14
CA LYS A 263 -32.88 -3.82 -3.58
C LYS A 263 -33.71 -3.25 -2.42
N CYS A 264 -33.80 -3.97 -1.30
CA CYS A 264 -34.67 -3.59 -0.18
C CYS A 264 -33.99 -3.62 1.19
N GLN A 265 -32.68 -3.89 1.22
CA GLN A 265 -31.84 -3.88 2.42
C GLN A 265 -32.28 -4.88 3.51
N ASN A 266 -32.95 -5.96 3.10
CA ASN A 266 -33.32 -7.03 4.02
C ASN A 266 -32.07 -7.85 4.39
N GLU A 267 -31.65 -7.76 5.65
CA GLU A 267 -30.49 -8.45 6.22
C GLU A 267 -30.74 -9.93 6.55
N ASN A 268 -32.01 -10.34 6.69
CA ASN A 268 -32.38 -11.72 7.02
C ASN A 268 -32.77 -12.47 5.74
N VAL A 269 -31.82 -12.95 4.95
CA VAL A 269 -32.12 -13.66 3.68
C VAL A 269 -32.23 -15.18 3.90
N ILE A 270 -33.33 -15.78 3.45
CA ILE A 270 -33.54 -17.25 3.49
C ILE A 270 -33.84 -17.78 2.08
N GLY A 271 -33.01 -18.70 1.59
CA GLY A 271 -33.08 -19.22 0.21
C GLY A 271 -32.37 -18.31 -0.80
N ASP A 272 -32.65 -18.50 -2.09
CA ASP A 272 -31.98 -17.76 -3.19
C ASP A 272 -32.73 -16.49 -3.62
N TYR A 273 -33.97 -16.32 -3.14
CA TYR A 273 -34.80 -15.15 -3.41
C TYR A 273 -35.02 -14.38 -2.11
N CYS A 274 -34.99 -13.05 -2.20
CA CYS A 274 -35.41 -12.20 -1.10
C CYS A 274 -36.91 -12.41 -0.83
N GLN A 275 -37.27 -12.81 0.39
CA GLN A 275 -38.66 -13.01 0.77
C GLN A 275 -39.48 -11.71 0.86
N ILE A 276 -38.82 -10.54 0.84
CA ILE A 276 -39.47 -9.23 0.93
C ILE A 276 -39.81 -8.69 -0.46
N CYS A 277 -38.84 -8.69 -1.38
CA CYS A 277 -38.98 -8.03 -2.68
C CYS A 277 -38.88 -8.96 -3.90
N GLY A 278 -38.63 -10.25 -3.68
CA GLY A 278 -38.54 -11.27 -4.73
C GLY A 278 -37.29 -11.19 -5.61
N SER A 279 -36.30 -10.36 -5.27
CA SER A 279 -35.01 -10.32 -6.00
C SER A 279 -34.26 -11.63 -5.85
N TYR A 280 -33.70 -12.14 -6.95
CA TYR A 280 -32.75 -13.27 -6.92
C TYR A 280 -31.39 -12.78 -6.42
N LEU A 281 -30.80 -13.53 -5.49
CA LEU A 281 -29.67 -13.08 -4.68
C LEU A 281 -28.38 -13.87 -4.92
N VAL A 282 -28.36 -14.84 -5.84
CA VAL A 282 -27.15 -15.60 -6.19
C VAL A 282 -26.53 -15.05 -7.47
N ASN A 283 -25.22 -14.75 -7.44
CA ASN A 283 -24.52 -14.30 -8.64
C ASN A 283 -23.94 -15.47 -9.45
N LYS A 284 -24.43 -15.70 -10.67
CA LYS A 284 -23.96 -16.77 -11.55
C LYS A 284 -23.91 -16.35 -13.01
N CYS A 285 -23.16 -17.09 -13.80
CA CYS A 285 -23.09 -16.91 -15.25
C CYS A 285 -24.45 -17.21 -15.89
N THR A 286 -24.91 -16.35 -16.80
CA THR A 286 -26.19 -16.51 -17.50
C THR A 286 -26.05 -17.13 -18.89
N GLY A 287 -24.86 -17.12 -19.47
CA GLY A 287 -24.66 -17.49 -20.89
C GLY A 287 -25.00 -16.37 -21.88
N PHE A 288 -25.67 -15.30 -21.44
CA PHE A 288 -26.10 -14.21 -22.33
C PHE A 288 -24.96 -13.28 -22.73
N SER A 289 -25.04 -12.73 -23.95
CA SER A 289 -24.11 -11.71 -24.45
C SER A 289 -24.64 -10.29 -24.19
N ASP A 290 -23.73 -9.32 -24.07
CA ASP A 290 -24.05 -7.91 -23.81
C ASP A 290 -24.32 -7.11 -25.10
N ASN A 291 -25.06 -7.69 -26.05
CA ASN A 291 -25.29 -7.12 -27.38
C ASN A 291 -26.35 -5.99 -27.39
N GLY A 292 -26.26 -5.01 -26.48
CA GLY A 292 -27.13 -3.83 -26.47
C GLY A 292 -28.61 -4.14 -26.22
N ARG A 293 -28.92 -4.64 -25.02
CA ARG A 293 -30.20 -5.29 -24.70
C ARG A 293 -31.44 -4.46 -25.06
N PHE A 294 -32.22 -4.99 -26.01
CA PHE A 294 -33.60 -4.56 -26.27
C PHE A 294 -34.64 -5.32 -25.41
N ASN A 295 -34.31 -6.47 -24.82
CA ASN A 295 -35.20 -7.23 -23.93
C ASN A 295 -34.44 -7.87 -22.76
N ARG A 296 -34.75 -7.47 -21.51
CA ARG A 296 -34.25 -8.15 -20.30
C ARG A 296 -34.96 -9.49 -20.14
N TYR A 297 -34.24 -10.52 -19.70
CA TYR A 297 -34.83 -11.80 -19.31
C TYR A 297 -35.86 -11.60 -18.19
N GLN A 298 -37.08 -12.16 -18.37
CA GLN A 298 -38.19 -12.04 -17.42
C GLN A 298 -38.55 -13.36 -16.74
N GLY A 299 -37.83 -14.44 -17.03
CA GLY A 299 -38.09 -15.75 -16.44
C GLY A 299 -37.41 -15.95 -15.07
N PRO A 300 -37.52 -17.16 -14.51
CA PRO A 300 -36.91 -17.51 -13.23
C PRO A 300 -35.37 -17.58 -13.32
N TRP A 301 -34.66 -16.97 -12.37
CA TRP A 301 -33.19 -16.99 -12.31
C TRP A 301 -32.59 -18.26 -11.70
N HIS A 302 -33.42 -19.10 -11.07
CA HIS A 302 -32.98 -20.34 -10.40
C HIS A 302 -32.78 -21.51 -11.37
N ILE A 303 -33.07 -21.33 -12.66
CA ILE A 303 -32.83 -22.36 -13.68
C ILE A 303 -31.39 -22.32 -14.16
N ASP A 304 -30.94 -23.41 -14.76
CA ASP A 304 -29.68 -23.45 -15.49
C ASP A 304 -29.93 -23.11 -16.96
N PHE A 305 -29.25 -22.07 -17.43
CA PHE A 305 -29.33 -21.67 -18.83
C PHE A 305 -28.42 -22.57 -19.66
N GLU A 306 -28.91 -23.01 -20.82
CA GLU A 306 -28.18 -23.93 -21.71
C GLU A 306 -26.82 -23.37 -22.15
N ASP A 307 -26.75 -22.06 -22.40
CA ASP A 307 -25.52 -21.37 -22.78
C ASP A 307 -24.64 -20.94 -21.58
N SER A 308 -25.09 -21.19 -20.34
CA SER A 308 -24.29 -20.86 -19.16
C SER A 308 -23.13 -21.83 -18.99
N CYS A 309 -21.96 -21.29 -18.64
CA CYS A 309 -20.82 -22.12 -18.23
C CYS A 309 -20.93 -22.65 -16.79
N GLY A 310 -22.04 -22.37 -16.08
CA GLY A 310 -22.34 -22.91 -14.75
C GLY A 310 -21.53 -22.32 -13.59
N LYS A 311 -20.69 -21.30 -13.82
CA LYS A 311 -19.90 -20.69 -12.75
C LYS A 311 -20.70 -19.73 -11.89
N TYR A 312 -20.52 -19.87 -10.57
CA TYR A 312 -20.82 -18.81 -9.61
C TYR A 312 -19.77 -17.69 -9.70
N LEU A 313 -20.20 -16.47 -9.44
CA LEU A 313 -19.43 -15.26 -9.68
C LEU A 313 -19.35 -14.41 -8.41
N ASP A 314 -18.26 -13.65 -8.27
CA ASP A 314 -18.08 -12.72 -7.15
C ASP A 314 -19.15 -11.61 -7.19
N GLY A 315 -19.46 -11.00 -6.05
CA GLY A 315 -20.56 -10.04 -5.96
C GLY A 315 -20.36 -8.72 -6.71
N ASP A 316 -19.14 -8.43 -7.18
CA ASP A 316 -18.80 -7.30 -8.06
C ASP A 316 -18.77 -7.68 -9.55
N ALA A 317 -18.85 -8.97 -9.88
CA ALA A 317 -18.74 -9.45 -11.25
C ALA A 317 -20.05 -9.21 -12.03
N ARG A 318 -19.95 -8.39 -13.07
CA ARG A 318 -20.98 -8.16 -14.09
C ARG A 318 -20.90 -9.17 -15.23
N PHE A 319 -19.73 -9.76 -15.42
CA PHE A 319 -19.42 -10.70 -16.47
C PHE A 319 -18.65 -11.91 -15.93
N CYS A 320 -18.84 -13.07 -16.56
CA CYS A 320 -18.13 -14.29 -16.24
C CYS A 320 -16.69 -14.21 -16.74
N THR A 321 -15.73 -14.43 -15.82
CA THR A 321 -14.30 -14.38 -16.13
C THR A 321 -13.80 -15.49 -17.06
N GLN A 322 -14.66 -16.41 -17.50
CA GLN A 322 -14.27 -17.58 -18.30
C GLN A 322 -14.88 -17.64 -19.69
N CYS A 323 -16.11 -17.17 -19.85
CA CYS A 323 -16.82 -17.21 -21.13
C CYS A 323 -17.28 -15.82 -21.60
N GLY A 324 -17.10 -14.78 -20.79
CA GLY A 324 -17.47 -13.41 -21.15
C GLY A 324 -18.97 -13.12 -21.08
N SER A 325 -19.82 -14.09 -20.78
CA SER A 325 -21.28 -13.89 -20.63
C SER A 325 -21.62 -13.05 -19.40
N THR A 326 -22.79 -12.40 -19.42
CA THR A 326 -23.26 -11.55 -18.32
C THR A 326 -23.63 -12.34 -17.06
N SER A 327 -23.62 -11.67 -15.91
CA SER A 327 -23.99 -12.24 -14.62
C SER A 327 -25.46 -11.99 -14.27
N THR A 328 -26.04 -12.82 -13.41
CA THR A 328 -27.42 -12.62 -12.92
C THR A 328 -27.59 -11.28 -12.20
N PHE A 329 -26.61 -10.82 -11.44
CA PHE A 329 -26.67 -9.52 -10.78
C PHE A 329 -26.70 -8.35 -11.78
N TYR A 330 -25.91 -8.44 -12.85
CA TYR A 330 -25.93 -7.44 -13.91
C TYR A 330 -27.22 -7.52 -14.74
N GLU A 331 -27.69 -8.72 -15.05
CA GLU A 331 -28.92 -8.93 -15.81
C GLU A 331 -30.18 -8.43 -15.08
N ALA A 332 -30.26 -8.71 -13.77
CA ALA A 332 -31.34 -8.26 -12.90
C ALA A 332 -31.27 -6.75 -12.56
N GLY A 333 -30.23 -6.04 -13.00
CA GLY A 333 -30.03 -4.62 -12.72
C GLY A 333 -29.64 -4.30 -11.28
N LEU A 334 -29.11 -5.29 -10.54
CA LEU A 334 -28.57 -5.11 -9.19
C LEU A 334 -27.17 -4.47 -9.23
N LEU A 335 -26.41 -4.72 -10.29
CA LEU A 335 -25.16 -4.03 -10.60
C LEU A 335 -25.35 -3.09 -11.78
N LYS A 336 -24.96 -1.81 -11.63
CA LYS A 336 -24.92 -0.83 -12.73
C LYS A 336 -23.80 -1.17 -13.70
N SER A 337 -23.92 -0.77 -14.97
CA SER A 337 -22.83 -0.90 -15.94
C SER A 337 -21.61 -0.05 -15.52
N TRP A 338 -20.43 -0.46 -15.97
CA TRP A 338 -19.19 0.25 -15.65
C TRP A 338 -19.13 1.65 -16.29
N GLU A 339 -19.78 1.84 -17.44
CA GLU A 339 -19.89 3.13 -18.13
C GLU A 339 -20.70 4.13 -17.30
N THR A 340 -21.85 3.69 -16.76
CA THR A 340 -22.67 4.51 -15.86
C THR A 340 -21.88 4.89 -14.61
N LEU A 341 -21.12 3.95 -14.02
CA LEU A 341 -20.31 4.24 -12.84
C LEU A 341 -19.18 5.24 -13.12
N LYS A 342 -18.53 5.16 -14.28
CA LYS A 342 -17.52 6.15 -14.68
C LYS A 342 -18.11 7.56 -14.81
N ILE A 343 -19.29 7.67 -15.42
CA ILE A 343 -19.99 8.96 -15.56
C ILE A 343 -20.33 9.52 -14.18
N GLU A 344 -20.90 8.70 -13.28
CA GLU A 344 -21.23 9.11 -11.91
C GLU A 344 -19.99 9.57 -11.12
N GLN A 345 -18.86 8.89 -11.29
CA GLN A 345 -17.60 9.26 -10.63
C GLN A 345 -17.09 10.62 -11.11
N VAL A 346 -17.06 10.88 -12.43
CA VAL A 346 -16.67 12.18 -12.98
C VAL A 346 -17.59 13.29 -12.48
N HIS A 347 -18.90 13.03 -12.40
CA HIS A 347 -19.84 14.02 -11.86
C HIS A 347 -19.64 14.31 -10.37
N CYS A 348 -19.28 13.31 -9.55
CA CYS A 348 -18.95 13.53 -8.15
C CYS A 348 -17.67 14.34 -7.99
N GLU A 349 -16.60 14.01 -8.74
CA GLU A 349 -15.34 14.75 -8.72
C GLU A 349 -15.55 16.22 -9.14
N MET A 350 -16.33 16.46 -10.21
CA MET A 350 -16.69 17.82 -10.62
C MET A 350 -17.58 18.55 -9.60
N ALA A 351 -18.44 17.83 -8.87
CA ALA A 351 -19.28 18.41 -7.82
C ALA A 351 -18.47 18.77 -6.57
N ASP A 352 -17.48 17.96 -6.20
CA ASP A 352 -16.53 18.24 -5.12
C ASP A 352 -15.62 19.42 -5.47
N GLU A 353 -15.13 19.49 -6.71
CA GLU A 353 -14.38 20.64 -7.22
C GLU A 353 -15.24 21.91 -7.27
N ALA A 354 -16.50 21.82 -7.71
CA ALA A 354 -17.43 22.95 -7.72
C ALA A 354 -17.82 23.39 -6.29
N ALA A 355 -17.95 22.46 -5.34
CA ALA A 355 -18.18 22.76 -3.93
C ALA A 355 -16.94 23.42 -3.29
N ALA A 356 -15.73 23.01 -3.70
CA ALA A 356 -14.49 23.67 -3.30
C ALA A 356 -14.35 25.07 -3.93
N ALA A 357 -14.83 25.26 -5.16
CA ALA A 357 -14.82 26.53 -5.88
C ALA A 357 -15.96 27.50 -5.46
N GLY A 358 -17.01 26.99 -4.82
CA GLY A 358 -18.15 27.77 -4.31
C GLY A 358 -17.89 28.52 -2.99
N ALA A 359 -16.66 28.49 -2.47
CA ALA A 359 -16.24 29.41 -1.41
C ALA A 359 -16.03 30.81 -2.02
N GLU A 360 -16.91 31.76 -1.67
CA GLU A 360 -17.04 33.11 -2.23
C GLU A 360 -15.72 33.74 -2.74
N PHE A 361 -15.65 33.91 -4.06
CA PHE A 361 -14.64 34.74 -4.73
C PHE A 361 -15.04 36.21 -4.56
N ASP A 362 -14.41 36.91 -3.61
CA ASP A 362 -14.49 38.36 -3.49
C ASP A 362 -13.58 39.01 -4.56
N PRO A 363 -14.13 39.66 -5.59
CA PRO A 363 -13.36 40.23 -6.68
C PRO A 363 -12.58 41.51 -6.28
N PHE A 364 -12.62 41.92 -5.00
CA PHE A 364 -11.87 43.04 -4.45
C PHE A 364 -10.79 42.64 -3.43
N ALA A 365 -10.56 41.35 -3.20
CA ALA A 365 -9.47 40.91 -2.33
C ALA A 365 -8.10 41.13 -3.00
N ASP A 366 -7.26 41.96 -2.36
CA ASP A 366 -5.90 42.30 -2.79
C ASP A 366 -5.04 41.02 -2.95
N PRO A 367 -4.40 40.77 -4.11
CA PRO A 367 -3.57 39.59 -4.34
C PRO A 367 -2.35 39.47 -3.40
N PHE A 368 -2.06 40.52 -2.62
CA PHE A 368 -0.91 40.59 -1.72
C PHE A 368 -1.23 40.66 -0.22
N ASP A 369 -2.50 40.50 0.20
CA ASP A 369 -2.81 40.35 1.63
C ASP A 369 -2.51 38.92 2.12
N GLY A 370 -1.34 38.77 2.75
CA GLY A 370 -0.84 37.52 3.32
C GLY A 370 -1.54 37.04 4.60
N SER A 371 -2.79 37.44 4.87
CA SER A 371 -3.48 37.13 6.13
C SER A 371 -4.55 36.04 6.07
N ASN A 372 -4.90 35.47 4.91
CA ASN A 372 -5.94 34.43 4.81
C ASN A 372 -5.52 33.19 3.99
N LYS A 373 -4.47 32.49 4.44
CA LYS A 373 -4.35 31.04 4.16
C LYS A 373 -5.07 30.31 5.29
N LYS A 374 -6.34 29.96 5.10
CA LYS A 374 -6.90 28.83 5.86
C LYS A 374 -6.05 27.62 5.46
N PRO A 375 -5.35 26.96 6.39
CA PRO A 375 -4.66 25.73 6.05
C PRO A 375 -5.74 24.73 5.58
N LEU A 376 -5.53 24.17 4.39
CA LEU A 376 -6.08 22.87 4.06
C LEU A 376 -5.67 21.96 5.21
N ASN A 377 -6.63 21.66 6.08
CA ASN A 377 -6.43 20.83 7.26
C ASN A 377 -6.46 19.36 6.78
N ILE A 378 -5.56 19.04 5.86
CA ILE A 378 -5.15 17.67 5.62
C ILE A 378 -4.34 17.30 6.86
N SER A 379 -4.80 16.31 7.60
CA SER A 379 -4.04 15.87 8.77
C SER A 379 -2.67 15.40 8.28
N ASP A 380 -1.60 15.64 9.05
CA ASP A 380 -0.27 15.04 8.81
C ASP A 380 -0.33 13.49 8.70
N GLU A 381 -1.48 12.87 9.03
CA GLU A 381 -1.75 11.43 8.96
C GLU A 381 -2.27 10.94 7.59
N ASP A 382 -2.70 11.84 6.70
CA ASP A 382 -3.34 11.53 5.39
C ASP A 382 -2.44 11.78 4.17
N LEU A 383 -1.25 12.35 4.36
CA LEU A 383 -0.28 12.44 3.27
C LEU A 383 0.33 11.05 2.99
N PRO A 384 0.50 10.64 1.72
CA PRO A 384 1.09 9.35 1.36
C PRO A 384 2.62 9.25 1.62
N PHE A 385 3.14 10.00 2.60
CA PHE A 385 4.56 10.03 2.99
C PHE A 385 4.83 9.27 4.29
#